data_AF-A0A1F9VFN3-F1
#
_entry.id   AF-A0A1F9VFN3-F1
#
_cell.length_a   1.000
_cell.length_b   1.000
_cell.length_c   1.000
_cell.angle_alpha   90.00
_cell.angle_beta   90.00
_cell.angle_gamma   90.00
#
_symmetry.space_group_name_H-M   'P 1'
#
loop_
_entity.id
_entity.type
_entity.pdbx_description
1 polymer ?
#
loop_
_entity_poly.entity_id
_entity_poly.type
_entity_poly.pdbx_seq_one_letter_code
_entity_poly.pdbx_strand_id
1 'polypeptide(L)'
;MSALLVAATVGGIVIGIIAVEAVIGGSDVPQVEESKGRKAIWPYLATAEQASGIKGLATTGLAASKRESGWKNTAANRTSSEAAAACAAWKRNRAKAFAGSPYDDAEHYCWGTGGWFGMMPGNGMAVAPFQMLDPLWAIFDPATQTAIWAAMMERVIRKHLPSLPKEHRNWLSVRRAMASLATMRDFAEVNARSRETKERFRKDLIAVGVDPGFMYETASAKDYPGNSAVLEALRAIGGQS
;
A
#
# COMPACT_ATOMS: atom_id res chain seq x y z
N MET A 1 18.04 36.73 13.01
CA MET A 1 19.43 37.11 12.67
C MET A 1 19.73 36.65 11.27
N SER A 2 20.34 37.53 10.51
CA SER A 2 20.51 37.57 9.05
C SER A 2 21.29 36.39 8.46
N ALA A 3 20.93 36.01 7.22
CA ALA A 3 21.89 35.88 6.14
C ALA A 3 21.16 35.96 4.78
N LEU A 4 21.37 37.08 4.12
CA LEU A 4 21.14 37.28 2.69
C LEU A 4 22.38 36.70 1.96
N LEU A 5 22.20 35.89 0.91
CA LEU A 5 23.22 35.72 -0.11
C LEU A 5 22.57 35.65 -1.49
N VAL A 6 22.91 36.63 -2.33
CA VAL A 6 22.63 36.66 -3.77
C VAL A 6 23.92 36.29 -4.48
N ALA A 7 23.86 35.37 -5.44
CA ALA A 7 24.75 35.34 -6.61
C ALA A 7 24.09 34.58 -7.77
N ALA A 8 24.23 35.13 -8.96
CA ALA A 8 23.48 34.83 -10.18
C ALA A 8 24.16 33.78 -11.08
N THR A 9 23.32 33.03 -11.81
CA THR A 9 23.43 32.38 -13.14
C THR A 9 24.80 32.08 -13.77
N VAL A 10 24.99 30.83 -14.26
CA VAL A 10 25.00 30.44 -15.70
C VAL A 10 25.24 28.91 -15.81
N GLY A 11 24.39 28.22 -16.60
CA GLY A 11 24.79 27.05 -17.41
C GLY A 11 24.76 25.66 -16.76
N GLY A 12 23.77 24.84 -17.17
CA GLY A 12 23.80 23.38 -17.01
C GLY A 12 22.66 22.84 -16.15
N ILE A 13 21.60 22.37 -16.80
CA ILE A 13 20.49 21.66 -16.14
C ILE A 13 21.04 20.29 -15.68
N VAL A 14 21.49 20.22 -14.44
CA VAL A 14 21.60 18.98 -13.68
C VAL A 14 20.43 19.03 -12.69
N ILE A 15 19.39 18.23 -12.93
CA ILE A 15 18.30 18.01 -11.98
C ILE A 15 18.86 17.16 -10.85
N GLY A 16 19.57 17.79 -9.93
CA GLY A 16 19.99 17.24 -8.65
C GLY A 16 18.78 17.22 -7.72
N ILE A 17 18.47 16.04 -7.19
CA ILE A 17 17.48 15.84 -6.14
C ILE A 17 17.95 16.62 -4.91
N ILE A 18 17.30 17.73 -4.59
CA ILE A 18 17.48 18.43 -3.32
C ILE A 18 16.67 17.66 -2.28
N ALA A 19 17.37 16.92 -1.41
CA ALA A 19 16.79 16.42 -0.18
C ALA A 19 16.49 17.63 0.72
N VAL A 20 15.22 17.99 0.83
CA VAL A 20 14.76 18.93 1.87
C VAL A 20 14.51 18.10 3.11
N GLU A 21 15.46 18.12 4.05
CA GLU A 21 15.23 17.65 5.42
C GLU A 21 14.30 18.65 6.11
N ALA A 22 13.00 18.40 6.01
CA ALA A 22 12.02 19.03 6.88
C ALA A 22 12.08 18.33 8.25
N VAL A 23 12.61 19.05 9.24
CA VAL A 23 12.50 18.70 10.66
C VAL A 23 11.02 18.73 11.03
N ILE A 24 10.40 17.55 11.12
CA ILE A 24 9.14 17.31 11.82
C ILE A 24 9.54 16.60 13.11
N GLY A 25 9.41 17.30 14.25
CA GLY A 25 9.67 16.72 15.56
C GLY A 25 8.67 15.62 15.90
N GLY A 26 9.18 14.53 16.50
CA GLY A 26 8.41 13.66 17.40
C GLY A 26 7.83 12.36 16.82
N SER A 27 8.68 11.44 16.36
CA SER A 27 8.64 9.96 16.57
C SER A 27 9.54 9.29 15.52
N ASP A 28 10.85 9.42 15.73
CA ASP A 28 11.83 8.75 14.89
C ASP A 28 11.86 7.25 15.20
N VAL A 29 11.92 6.48 14.11
CA VAL A 29 12.07 5.02 14.00
C VAL A 29 10.75 4.23 14.03
N PRO A 30 10.40 3.54 12.93
CA PRO A 30 9.45 2.43 12.97
C PRO A 30 9.88 1.45 14.08
N GLN A 31 9.01 1.21 15.06
CA GLN A 31 9.32 0.35 16.23
C GLN A 31 9.35 -1.16 15.87
N VAL A 32 9.69 -1.49 14.62
CA VAL A 32 9.72 -2.84 14.08
C VAL A 32 11.08 -3.15 13.50
N GLU A 33 11.49 -4.41 13.59
CA GLU A 33 12.70 -4.89 12.95
C GLU A 33 12.62 -4.72 11.42
N GLU A 34 13.71 -4.24 10.81
CA GLU A 34 13.80 -4.15 9.36
C GLU A 34 13.87 -5.55 8.74
N SER A 35 12.93 -5.83 7.85
CA SER A 35 12.86 -7.00 7.01
C SER A 35 12.94 -6.56 5.55
N LYS A 36 13.90 -7.15 4.81
CA LYS A 36 14.19 -6.75 3.43
C LYS A 36 14.37 -7.93 2.48
N GLY A 37 13.95 -7.69 1.24
CA GLY A 37 14.16 -8.60 0.12
C GLY A 37 13.05 -9.63 -0.06
N ARG A 38 13.02 -10.24 -1.25
CA ARG A 38 12.00 -11.22 -1.65
C ARG A 38 11.83 -12.36 -0.65
N LYS A 39 12.92 -12.89 -0.09
CA LYS A 39 12.89 -14.01 0.86
C LYS A 39 12.16 -13.67 2.16
N ALA A 40 12.22 -12.41 2.60
CA ALA A 40 11.67 -12.00 3.87
C ALA A 40 10.15 -11.72 3.80
N ILE A 41 9.68 -11.18 2.68
CA ILE A 41 8.25 -10.93 2.45
C ILE A 41 7.47 -12.20 2.02
N TRP A 42 8.13 -13.13 1.32
CA TRP A 42 7.45 -14.27 0.70
C TRP A 42 6.64 -15.14 1.69
N PRO A 43 7.15 -15.51 2.88
CA PRO A 43 6.37 -16.30 3.84
C PRO A 43 5.04 -15.65 4.23
N TYR A 44 5.04 -14.32 4.42
CA TYR A 44 3.83 -13.55 4.75
C TYR A 44 2.85 -13.54 3.57
N LEU A 45 3.33 -13.28 2.35
CA LEU A 45 2.47 -13.26 1.17
C LEU A 45 1.86 -14.64 0.86
N ALA A 46 2.66 -15.71 0.95
CA ALA A 46 2.18 -17.07 0.74
C ALA A 46 1.14 -17.48 1.79
N THR A 47 1.41 -17.16 3.07
CA THR A 47 0.47 -17.43 4.18
C THR A 47 -0.81 -16.63 4.02
N ALA A 48 -0.73 -15.35 3.64
CA ALA A 48 -1.90 -14.53 3.39
C ALA A 48 -2.74 -15.06 2.24
N GLU A 49 -2.13 -15.51 1.14
CA GLU A 49 -2.85 -16.13 0.02
C GLU A 49 -3.57 -17.41 0.46
N GLN A 50 -2.86 -18.29 1.19
CA GLN A 50 -3.44 -19.53 1.70
C GLN A 50 -4.59 -19.27 2.68
N ALA A 51 -4.39 -18.37 3.65
CA ALA A 51 -5.40 -18.06 4.67
C ALA A 51 -6.59 -17.32 4.07
N SER A 52 -6.37 -16.39 3.13
CA SER A 52 -7.45 -15.59 2.54
C SER A 52 -8.24 -16.30 1.45
N GLY A 53 -7.69 -17.36 0.84
CA GLY A 53 -8.25 -18.00 -0.35
C GLY A 53 -8.19 -17.14 -1.62
N ILE A 54 -7.55 -15.96 -1.60
CA ILE A 54 -7.45 -15.05 -2.74
C ILE A 54 -6.26 -15.47 -3.62
N LYS A 55 -6.52 -16.35 -4.60
CA LYS A 55 -5.48 -16.80 -5.54
C LYS A 55 -4.85 -15.65 -6.32
N GLY A 56 -3.53 -15.51 -6.26
CA GLY A 56 -2.78 -14.42 -6.89
C GLY A 56 -2.50 -13.24 -5.95
N LEU A 57 -2.99 -13.27 -4.70
CA LEU A 57 -2.68 -12.27 -3.68
C LEU A 57 -1.17 -12.15 -3.44
N ALA A 58 -0.47 -13.29 -3.37
CA ALA A 58 0.97 -13.32 -3.14
C ALA A 58 1.72 -12.72 -4.33
N THR A 59 1.32 -13.08 -5.55
CA THR A 59 1.88 -12.55 -6.79
C THR A 59 1.72 -11.03 -6.89
N THR A 60 0.49 -10.53 -6.69
CA THR A 60 0.21 -9.10 -6.76
C THR A 60 0.92 -8.32 -5.64
N GLY A 61 1.00 -8.90 -4.45
CA GLY A 61 1.68 -8.31 -3.30
C GLY A 61 3.20 -8.24 -3.52
N LEU A 62 3.80 -9.28 -4.11
CA LEU A 62 5.23 -9.29 -4.40
C LEU A 62 5.62 -8.22 -5.43
N ALA A 63 4.82 -8.09 -6.49
CA ALA A 63 4.98 -7.07 -7.53
C ALA A 63 4.79 -5.65 -6.95
N ALA A 64 3.73 -5.44 -6.16
CA ALA A 64 3.50 -4.17 -5.48
C ALA A 64 4.65 -3.82 -4.54
N SER A 65 5.10 -4.77 -3.72
CA SER A 65 6.16 -4.53 -2.76
C SER A 65 7.51 -4.19 -3.40
N LYS A 66 7.84 -4.83 -4.53
CA LYS A 66 9.04 -4.47 -5.29
C LYS A 66 9.02 -3.00 -5.70
N ARG A 67 7.87 -2.52 -6.18
CA ARG A 67 7.71 -1.13 -6.65
C ARG A 67 7.72 -0.12 -5.51
N GLU A 68 6.91 -0.35 -4.49
CA GLU A 68 6.64 0.67 -3.46
C GLU A 68 7.78 0.80 -2.44
N SER A 69 8.51 -0.29 -2.17
CA SER A 69 9.50 -0.32 -1.09
C SER A 69 10.81 -1.01 -1.44
N GLY A 70 10.94 -1.60 -2.63
CA GLY A 70 12.07 -2.50 -2.91
C GLY A 70 12.11 -3.71 -1.98
N TRP A 71 10.94 -4.16 -1.49
CA TRP A 71 10.78 -5.21 -0.47
C TRP A 71 11.25 -4.85 0.94
N LYS A 72 11.32 -3.57 1.29
CA LYS A 72 11.69 -3.11 2.65
C LYS A 72 10.44 -2.76 3.46
N ASN A 73 10.20 -3.47 4.57
CA ASN A 73 8.99 -3.22 5.38
C ASN A 73 9.01 -1.84 6.05
N THR A 74 10.18 -1.28 6.33
CA THR A 74 10.35 0.04 6.97
C THR A 74 10.47 1.20 5.97
N ALA A 75 10.22 0.95 4.67
CA ALA A 75 10.17 2.03 3.70
C ALA A 75 9.03 3.01 4.04
N ALA A 76 9.33 4.30 3.99
CA ALA A 76 8.37 5.37 4.24
C ALA A 76 8.56 6.49 3.23
N ASN A 77 7.46 7.06 2.76
CA ASN A 77 7.43 8.29 1.96
C ASN A 77 6.69 9.37 2.74
N ARG A 78 7.47 10.34 3.23
CA ARG A 78 7.00 11.44 4.09
C ARG A 78 7.05 12.80 3.38
N THR A 79 7.03 12.80 2.05
CA THR A 79 6.95 14.07 1.29
C THR A 79 5.70 14.86 1.70
N SER A 80 5.75 16.18 1.61
CA SER A 80 4.63 17.05 2.02
C SER A 80 3.32 16.70 1.30
N SER A 81 3.39 16.28 0.04
CA SER A 81 2.22 15.80 -0.71
C SER A 81 1.67 14.48 -0.18
N GLU A 82 2.53 13.53 0.19
CA GLU A 82 2.11 12.25 0.78
C GLU A 82 1.54 12.44 2.18
N ALA A 83 2.18 13.26 3.02
CA ALA A 83 1.67 13.59 4.36
C ALA A 83 0.29 14.26 4.28
N ALA A 84 0.10 15.21 3.35
CA ALA A 84 -1.20 15.83 3.10
C ALA A 84 -2.26 14.82 2.62
N ALA A 85 -1.89 13.89 1.74
CA ALA A 85 -2.78 12.84 1.24
C ALA A 85 -3.18 11.85 2.36
N ALA A 86 -2.24 11.43 3.20
CA ALA A 86 -2.47 10.59 4.36
C ALA A 86 -3.41 11.28 5.35
N CYS A 87 -3.19 12.56 5.61
CA CYS A 87 -4.05 13.34 6.49
C CYS A 87 -5.47 13.48 5.94
N ALA A 88 -5.61 13.70 4.63
CA ALA A 88 -6.91 13.70 3.98
C ALA A 88 -7.61 12.33 4.07
N ALA A 89 -6.86 11.23 3.97
CA ALA A 89 -7.39 9.88 4.14
C ALA A 89 -7.92 9.63 5.55
N TRP A 90 -7.15 9.99 6.59
CA TRP A 90 -7.59 9.90 7.97
C TRP A 90 -8.84 10.74 8.22
N LYS A 91 -8.85 12.03 7.83
CA LYS A 91 -10.03 12.90 8.00
C LYS A 91 -11.30 12.33 7.38
N ARG A 92 -11.20 11.69 6.20
CA ARG A 92 -12.36 11.04 5.54
C ARG A 92 -12.91 9.85 6.33
N ASN A 93 -12.04 9.09 6.99
CA ASN A 93 -12.41 7.84 7.67
C ASN A 93 -12.63 8.01 9.18
N ARG A 94 -12.10 9.07 9.79
CA ARG A 94 -12.10 9.37 11.23
C ARG A 94 -13.40 9.04 11.95
N ALA A 95 -14.49 9.72 11.58
CA ALA A 95 -15.77 9.57 12.26
C ALA A 95 -16.41 8.18 12.14
N LYS A 96 -16.05 7.39 11.12
CA LYS A 96 -16.68 6.10 10.82
C LYS A 96 -15.83 4.90 11.23
N ALA A 97 -14.51 5.01 11.11
CA ALA A 97 -13.58 3.91 11.28
C ALA A 97 -12.74 4.02 12.56
N PHE A 98 -12.37 5.25 12.95
CA PHE A 98 -11.43 5.48 14.06
C PHE A 98 -12.10 6.06 15.31
N ALA A 99 -13.42 6.21 15.29
CA ALA A 99 -14.18 6.58 16.48
C ALA A 99 -13.93 5.56 17.60
N GLY A 100 -13.36 6.02 18.72
CA GLY A 100 -12.99 5.18 19.86
C GLY A 100 -11.60 4.54 19.78
N SER A 101 -10.83 4.78 18.71
CA SER A 101 -9.41 4.40 18.67
C SER A 101 -8.59 5.31 19.59
N PRO A 102 -7.63 4.79 20.36
CA PRO A 102 -6.74 5.62 21.18
C PRO A 102 -5.74 6.44 20.34
N TYR A 103 -5.65 6.15 19.04
CA TYR A 103 -4.71 6.78 18.10
C TYR A 103 -5.39 7.76 17.14
N ASP A 104 -6.63 8.18 17.40
CA ASP A 104 -7.41 9.06 16.51
C ASP A 104 -6.93 10.53 16.51
N ASP A 105 -5.69 10.74 16.09
CA ASP A 105 -5.03 12.04 15.99
C ASP A 105 -4.16 12.15 14.73
N ALA A 106 -3.69 13.37 14.47
CA ALA A 106 -2.90 13.66 13.27
C ALA A 106 -1.47 13.12 13.35
N GLU A 107 -0.88 12.93 14.53
CA GLU A 107 0.50 12.48 14.68
C GLU A 107 0.64 11.04 14.20
N HIS A 108 -0.34 10.19 14.53
CA HIS A 108 -0.35 8.80 14.10
C HIS A 108 -0.73 8.60 12.62
N TYR A 109 -1.48 9.53 12.02
CA TYR A 109 -2.05 9.32 10.68
C TYR A 109 -1.55 10.25 9.57
N CYS A 110 -1.03 11.43 9.89
CA CYS A 110 -0.70 12.48 8.91
C CYS A 110 0.81 12.52 8.56
N TRP A 111 1.52 11.39 8.57
CA TRP A 111 2.96 11.33 8.27
C TRP A 111 3.31 10.83 6.86
N GLY A 112 2.36 10.25 6.11
CA GLY A 112 2.56 9.81 4.73
C GLY A 112 2.19 8.34 4.49
N THR A 113 2.97 7.66 3.65
CA THR A 113 2.79 6.24 3.31
C THR A 113 3.98 5.41 3.76
N GLY A 114 3.74 4.12 4.09
CA GLY A 114 4.83 3.23 4.48
C GLY A 114 4.51 1.76 4.34
N GLY A 115 5.44 0.92 4.80
CA GLY A 115 5.32 -0.52 4.64
C GLY A 115 5.80 -1.00 3.29
N TRP A 116 5.81 -2.32 3.12
CA TRP A 116 6.07 -2.99 1.87
C TRP A 116 5.22 -2.47 0.73
N PHE A 117 3.96 -2.10 1.00
CA PHE A 117 2.97 -1.76 -0.02
C PHE A 117 2.67 -0.26 -0.14
N GLY A 118 3.45 0.62 0.52
CA GLY A 118 3.26 2.07 0.44
C GLY A 118 1.86 2.52 0.92
N MET A 119 1.41 2.00 2.05
CA MET A 119 0.05 2.18 2.53
C MET A 119 -0.12 3.48 3.31
N MET A 120 -1.21 4.18 3.02
CA MET A 120 -1.68 5.29 3.86
C MET A 120 -2.41 4.69 5.07
N PRO A 121 -2.00 5.01 6.30
CA PRO A 121 -2.61 4.39 7.48
C PRO A 121 -4.13 4.65 7.55
N GLY A 122 -4.55 5.87 7.22
CA GLY A 122 -5.97 6.25 7.24
C GLY A 122 -6.86 5.45 6.28
N ASN A 123 -6.31 4.84 5.21
CA ASN A 123 -7.07 3.98 4.30
C ASN A 123 -6.89 2.49 4.60
N GLY A 124 -5.67 2.08 4.96
CA GLY A 124 -5.34 0.68 5.24
C GLY A 124 -6.00 0.18 6.53
N MET A 125 -6.02 1.01 7.56
CA MET A 125 -6.50 0.63 8.89
C MET A 125 -7.99 0.86 9.09
N ALA A 126 -8.71 1.38 8.08
CA ALA A 126 -10.12 1.77 8.19
C ALA A 126 -11.11 0.58 8.22
N VAL A 127 -10.66 -0.59 8.67
CA VAL A 127 -11.45 -1.82 8.81
C VAL A 127 -10.99 -2.57 10.05
N ALA A 128 -11.92 -3.27 10.71
CA ALA A 128 -11.59 -4.14 11.83
C ALA A 128 -10.69 -5.31 11.38
N PRO A 129 -9.75 -5.77 12.21
CA PRO A 129 -9.43 -5.27 13.56
C PRO A 129 -8.45 -4.08 13.56
N PHE A 130 -7.93 -3.67 12.41
CA PHE A 130 -6.77 -2.77 12.31
C PHE A 130 -7.01 -1.36 12.84
N GLN A 131 -8.26 -0.90 12.88
CA GLN A 131 -8.64 0.44 13.34
C GLN A 131 -8.25 0.75 14.81
N MET A 132 -7.94 -0.29 15.59
CA MET A 132 -7.52 -0.18 17.00
C MET A 132 -6.00 -0.31 17.21
N LEU A 133 -5.23 -0.55 16.15
CA LEU A 133 -3.78 -0.71 16.24
C LEU A 133 -3.08 0.64 16.09
N ASP A 134 -1.87 0.75 16.65
CA ASP A 134 -1.00 1.92 16.47
C ASP A 134 -0.55 2.02 15.00
N PRO A 135 -0.94 3.06 14.25
CA PRO A 135 -0.54 3.24 12.86
C PRO A 135 0.97 3.36 12.62
N LEU A 136 1.73 3.90 13.59
CA LEU A 136 3.18 4.07 13.50
C LEU A 136 3.94 2.74 13.65
N TRP A 137 3.25 1.69 14.09
CA TRP A 137 3.77 0.33 14.16
C TRP A 137 3.12 -0.59 13.11
N ALA A 138 1.77 -0.60 13.03
CA ALA A 138 0.97 -1.54 12.25
C ALA A 138 1.27 -1.53 10.75
N ILE A 139 1.61 -0.37 10.19
CA ILE A 139 1.93 -0.23 8.76
C ILE A 139 3.30 -0.82 8.41
N PHE A 140 4.19 -0.98 9.39
CA PHE A 140 5.54 -1.49 9.20
C PHE A 140 5.72 -2.93 9.72
N ASP A 141 4.83 -3.41 10.60
CA ASP A 141 4.81 -4.79 11.05
C ASP A 141 4.49 -5.75 9.90
N PRO A 142 5.36 -6.74 9.61
CA PRO A 142 5.17 -7.68 8.50
C PRO A 142 3.81 -8.38 8.44
N ALA A 143 3.31 -8.87 9.57
CA ALA A 143 2.02 -9.56 9.62
C ALA A 143 0.87 -8.61 9.40
N THR A 144 0.83 -7.52 10.17
CA THR A 144 -0.26 -6.55 10.16
C THR A 144 -0.39 -5.88 8.80
N GLN A 145 0.72 -5.43 8.21
CA GLN A 145 0.67 -4.78 6.90
C GLN A 145 0.22 -5.75 5.79
N THR A 146 0.59 -7.04 5.88
CA THR A 146 0.17 -8.05 4.90
C THR A 146 -1.31 -8.41 5.08
N ALA A 147 -1.81 -8.41 6.31
CA ALA A 147 -3.24 -8.57 6.57
C ALA A 147 -4.04 -7.38 6.03
N ILE A 148 -3.54 -6.16 6.20
CA ILE A 148 -4.12 -4.94 5.62
C ILE A 148 -4.14 -5.02 4.08
N TRP A 149 -3.05 -5.50 3.47
CA TRP A 149 -2.99 -5.75 2.03
C TRP A 149 -4.09 -6.71 1.56
N ALA A 150 -4.25 -7.85 2.24
CA ALA A 150 -5.29 -8.83 1.94
C ALA A 150 -6.70 -8.21 2.06
N ALA A 151 -6.96 -7.47 3.12
CA ALA A 151 -8.25 -6.80 3.34
C ALA A 151 -8.54 -5.74 2.26
N MET A 152 -7.52 -5.00 1.81
CA MET A 152 -7.67 -4.04 0.72
C MET A 152 -8.01 -4.73 -0.61
N MET A 153 -7.32 -5.84 -0.94
CA MET A 153 -7.62 -6.62 -2.14
C MET A 153 -9.02 -7.21 -2.09
N GLU A 154 -9.41 -7.82 -0.97
CA GLU A 154 -10.75 -8.35 -0.76
C GLU A 154 -11.82 -7.30 -1.02
N ARG A 155 -11.65 -6.10 -0.44
CA ARG A 155 -12.63 -5.02 -0.57
C ARG A 155 -12.82 -4.62 -2.02
N VAL A 156 -11.72 -4.49 -2.77
CA VAL A 156 -11.78 -4.19 -4.21
C VAL A 156 -12.47 -5.31 -4.98
N ILE A 157 -12.07 -6.55 -4.71
CA ILE A 157 -12.59 -7.73 -5.39
C ILE A 157 -14.08 -7.92 -5.15
N ARG A 158 -14.56 -7.79 -3.91
CA ARG A 158 -15.97 -8.04 -3.58
C ARG A 158 -16.88 -6.85 -3.82
N LYS A 159 -16.44 -5.63 -3.52
CA LYS A 159 -17.31 -4.44 -3.62
C LYS A 159 -17.34 -3.83 -5.03
N HIS A 160 -16.28 -4.01 -5.82
CA HIS A 160 -16.14 -3.26 -7.07
C HIS A 160 -16.07 -4.13 -8.33
N LEU A 161 -15.36 -5.27 -8.33
CA LEU A 161 -15.32 -6.13 -9.53
C LEU A 161 -16.68 -6.65 -10.00
N PRO A 162 -17.68 -6.99 -9.15
CA PRO A 162 -18.96 -7.46 -9.63
C PRO A 162 -19.70 -6.46 -10.52
N SER A 163 -19.39 -5.16 -10.40
CA SER A 163 -19.94 -4.11 -11.26
C SER A 163 -19.34 -4.07 -12.67
N LEU A 164 -18.32 -4.87 -12.96
CA LEU A 164 -17.66 -4.93 -14.27
C LEU A 164 -18.17 -6.12 -15.11
N PRO A 165 -18.05 -6.06 -16.46
CA PRO A 165 -18.17 -7.22 -17.33
C PRO A 165 -17.23 -8.36 -16.90
N LYS A 166 -17.62 -9.61 -17.15
CA LYS A 166 -16.96 -10.81 -16.60
C LYS A 166 -15.49 -10.89 -17.00
N GLU A 167 -15.18 -10.59 -18.26
CA GLU A 167 -13.86 -10.52 -18.88
C GLU A 167 -12.92 -9.48 -18.23
N HIS A 168 -13.48 -8.50 -17.51
CA HIS A 168 -12.73 -7.46 -16.83
C HIS A 168 -12.64 -7.67 -15.31
N ARG A 169 -13.11 -8.80 -14.79
CA ARG A 169 -13.01 -9.15 -13.35
C ARG A 169 -11.66 -9.79 -13.01
N ASN A 170 -10.58 -9.07 -13.33
CA ASN A 170 -9.22 -9.59 -13.31
C ASN A 170 -8.25 -8.73 -12.48
N TRP A 171 -7.03 -9.22 -12.31
CA TRP A 171 -5.98 -8.54 -11.54
C TRP A 171 -5.58 -7.17 -12.09
N LEU A 172 -5.69 -6.93 -13.39
CA LEU A 172 -5.47 -5.60 -13.97
C LEU A 172 -6.50 -4.59 -13.46
N SER A 173 -7.79 -4.96 -13.43
CA SER A 173 -8.84 -4.10 -12.88
C SER A 173 -8.65 -3.84 -11.39
N VAL A 174 -8.24 -4.85 -10.61
CA VAL A 174 -7.87 -4.67 -9.19
C VAL A 174 -6.72 -3.67 -9.06
N ARG A 175 -5.66 -3.84 -9.86
CA ARG A 175 -4.50 -2.95 -9.84
C ARG A 175 -4.85 -1.52 -10.23
N ARG A 176 -5.74 -1.33 -11.22
CA ARG A 176 -6.27 -0.01 -11.60
C ARG A 176 -7.07 0.64 -10.47
N ALA A 177 -7.94 -0.13 -9.82
CA ALA A 177 -8.74 0.34 -8.68
C ALA A 177 -7.88 0.90 -7.54
N MET A 178 -6.66 0.37 -7.32
CA MET A 178 -5.72 0.92 -6.33
C MET A 178 -5.25 2.33 -6.67
N ALA A 179 -5.15 2.70 -7.94
CA ALA A 179 -4.82 4.07 -8.35
C ALA A 179 -6.06 4.97 -8.26
N SER A 180 -7.21 4.47 -8.70
CA SER A 180 -8.52 5.09 -8.56
C SER A 180 -9.63 4.10 -8.91
N LEU A 181 -10.75 4.12 -8.21
CA LEU A 181 -11.93 3.34 -8.60
C LEU A 181 -12.46 3.72 -10.00
N ALA A 182 -12.17 4.94 -10.49
CA ALA A 182 -12.59 5.34 -11.83
C ALA A 182 -11.80 4.62 -12.94
N THR A 183 -10.50 4.38 -12.73
CA THR A 183 -9.63 3.78 -13.76
C THR A 183 -9.91 2.30 -13.96
N MET A 184 -10.54 1.61 -13.01
CA MET A 184 -10.92 0.20 -13.18
C MET A 184 -11.96 -0.02 -14.29
N ARG A 185 -12.71 1.01 -14.67
CA ARG A 185 -13.75 0.97 -15.72
C ARG A 185 -13.26 1.44 -17.09
N ASP A 186 -12.02 1.91 -17.17
CA ASP A 186 -11.42 2.41 -18.41
C ASP A 186 -10.83 1.25 -19.24
N PHE A 187 -11.71 0.39 -19.73
CA PHE A 187 -11.33 -0.81 -20.48
C PHE A 187 -10.71 -0.49 -21.84
N ALA A 188 -11.21 0.56 -22.49
CA ALA A 188 -10.67 1.08 -23.75
C ALA A 188 -9.34 1.83 -23.57
N GLU A 189 -8.87 1.98 -22.31
CA GLU A 189 -7.62 2.65 -21.96
C GLU A 189 -7.53 4.07 -22.54
N VAL A 190 -8.64 4.81 -22.51
CA VAL A 190 -8.70 6.19 -23.01
C VAL A 190 -7.83 7.09 -22.14
N ASN A 191 -7.81 6.85 -20.83
CA ASN A 191 -7.02 7.62 -19.88
C ASN A 191 -5.54 7.17 -19.88
N ALA A 192 -4.63 8.14 -19.97
CA ALA A 192 -3.19 7.91 -19.89
C ALA A 192 -2.78 7.15 -18.62
N ARG A 193 -3.45 7.44 -17.49
CA ARG A 193 -3.20 6.77 -16.20
C ARG A 193 -3.55 5.28 -16.24
N SER A 194 -4.55 4.87 -17.01
CA SER A 194 -4.94 3.45 -17.15
C SER A 194 -3.92 2.66 -17.96
N ARG A 195 -3.39 3.27 -19.04
CA ARG A 195 -2.29 2.71 -19.84
C ARG A 195 -1.01 2.60 -19.01
N GLU A 196 -0.68 3.66 -18.28
CA GLU A 196 0.48 3.69 -17.40
C GLU A 196 0.38 2.64 -16.29
N THR A 197 -0.80 2.49 -15.66
CA THR A 197 -0.99 1.50 -14.60
C THR A 197 -0.78 0.07 -15.11
N LYS A 198 -1.30 -0.23 -16.32
CA LYS A 198 -1.08 -1.52 -16.99
C LYS A 198 0.39 -1.76 -17.27
N GLU A 199 1.07 -0.78 -17.87
CA GLU A 199 2.48 -0.93 -18.23
C GLU A 199 3.38 -1.07 -17.00
N ARG A 200 3.11 -0.30 -15.94
CA ARG A 200 3.80 -0.45 -14.65
C ARG A 200 3.57 -1.84 -14.07
N PHE A 201 2.33 -2.31 -14.04
CA PHE A 201 2.03 -3.65 -13.51
C PHE A 201 2.72 -4.75 -14.31
N ARG A 202 2.73 -4.64 -15.64
CA ARG A 202 3.48 -5.55 -16.53
C ARG A 202 4.97 -5.59 -16.16
N LYS A 203 5.61 -4.44 -15.99
CA LYS A 203 7.02 -4.34 -15.59
C LYS A 203 7.27 -4.93 -14.21
N ASP A 204 6.38 -4.68 -13.26
CA ASP A 204 6.50 -5.19 -11.89
C ASP A 204 6.39 -6.71 -11.84
N LEU A 205 5.48 -7.31 -12.62
CA LEU A 205 5.36 -8.77 -12.75
C LEU A 205 6.64 -9.39 -13.33
N ILE A 206 7.18 -8.82 -14.41
CA ILE A 206 8.45 -9.26 -15.00
C ILE A 206 9.59 -9.16 -13.99
N ALA A 207 9.65 -8.06 -13.23
CA ALA A 207 10.70 -7.85 -12.23
C ALA A 207 10.67 -8.88 -11.08
N VAL A 208 9.53 -9.52 -10.85
CA VAL A 208 9.38 -10.59 -9.84
C VAL A 208 9.39 -12.00 -10.45
N GLY A 209 9.57 -12.11 -11.78
CA GLY A 209 9.64 -13.36 -12.51
C GLY A 209 8.28 -14.01 -12.77
N VAL A 210 7.23 -13.20 -12.96
CA VAL A 210 5.86 -13.65 -13.23
C VAL A 210 5.46 -13.27 -14.65
N ASP A 211 4.76 -14.18 -15.33
CA ASP A 211 4.22 -13.95 -16.66
C ASP A 211 3.17 -12.82 -16.66
N PRO A 212 3.27 -11.81 -17.54
CA PRO A 212 2.30 -10.71 -17.59
C PRO A 212 0.85 -11.12 -17.91
N GLY A 213 0.62 -12.30 -18.47
CA GLY A 213 -0.70 -12.89 -18.65
C GLY A 213 -1.50 -13.01 -17.35
N PHE A 214 -0.81 -13.10 -16.21
CA PHE A 214 -1.41 -13.04 -14.86
C PHE A 214 -2.37 -11.86 -14.68
N MET A 215 -2.09 -10.71 -15.31
CA MET A 215 -2.94 -9.52 -15.25
C MET A 215 -4.40 -9.79 -15.66
N TYR A 216 -4.62 -10.79 -16.52
CA TYR A 216 -5.93 -11.12 -17.07
C TYR A 216 -6.59 -12.32 -16.37
N GLU A 217 -5.92 -12.93 -15.40
CA GLU A 217 -6.52 -13.97 -14.57
C GLU A 217 -7.66 -13.39 -13.71
N THR A 218 -8.71 -14.19 -13.53
CA THR A 218 -9.88 -13.78 -12.74
C THR A 218 -9.50 -13.65 -11.27
N ALA A 219 -9.82 -12.50 -10.68
CA ALA A 219 -9.63 -12.27 -9.25
C ALA A 219 -10.90 -12.64 -8.48
N SER A 220 -10.75 -13.40 -7.40
CA SER A 220 -11.86 -13.85 -6.55
C SER A 220 -11.48 -13.81 -5.08
N ALA A 221 -12.44 -13.43 -4.25
CA ALA A 221 -12.35 -13.43 -2.78
C ALA A 221 -13.64 -14.02 -2.19
N LYS A 222 -14.22 -15.01 -2.88
CA LYS A 222 -15.49 -15.65 -2.50
C LYS A 222 -15.41 -16.29 -1.10
N ASP A 223 -14.28 -16.93 -0.81
CA ASP A 223 -14.07 -17.73 0.39
C ASP A 223 -13.21 -16.99 1.43
N TYR A 224 -13.21 -15.64 1.40
CA TYR A 224 -12.41 -14.84 2.33
C TYR A 224 -12.92 -15.01 3.77
N PRO A 225 -12.08 -15.48 4.72
CA PRO A 225 -12.52 -15.83 6.07
C PRO A 225 -12.67 -14.62 6.99
N GLY A 226 -12.28 -13.43 6.55
CA GLY A 226 -12.26 -12.20 7.34
C GLY A 226 -10.86 -11.79 7.80
N ASN A 227 -10.71 -10.50 8.10
CA ASN A 227 -9.43 -9.88 8.40
C ASN A 227 -8.74 -10.49 9.63
N SER A 228 -9.51 -10.85 10.67
CA SER A 228 -8.98 -11.44 11.91
C SER A 228 -8.32 -12.80 11.67
N ALA A 229 -8.97 -13.68 10.88
CA ALA A 229 -8.43 -15.00 10.58
C ALA A 229 -7.12 -14.91 9.76
N VAL A 230 -7.06 -13.97 8.81
CA VAL A 230 -5.84 -13.72 8.04
C VAL A 230 -4.72 -13.17 8.93
N LEU A 231 -5.04 -12.21 9.81
CA LEU A 231 -4.06 -11.64 10.74
C LEU A 231 -3.53 -12.69 11.72
N GLU A 232 -4.40 -13.55 12.25
CA GLU A 232 -4.03 -14.65 13.15
C GLU A 232 -3.06 -15.63 12.47
N ALA A 233 -3.37 -16.05 11.24
CA ALA A 233 -2.49 -16.92 10.46
C ALA A 233 -1.11 -16.29 10.20
N LEU A 234 -1.06 -14.98 9.96
CA LEU A 234 0.19 -14.26 9.74
C LEU A 234 1.00 -14.12 11.03
N ARG A 235 0.35 -13.80 12.15
CA ARG A 235 1.01 -13.72 13.47
C ARG A 235 1.64 -15.06 13.89
N ALA A 236 1.04 -16.18 13.48
CA ALA A 236 1.58 -17.51 13.75
C ALA A 236 2.96 -17.78 13.08
N ILE A 237 3.32 -17.03 12.05
CA ILE A 237 4.62 -17.18 11.35
C ILE A 237 5.60 -16.02 11.62
N GLY A 238 5.19 -15.03 12.42
CA GLY A 238 5.99 -13.86 12.78
C GLY A 238 5.16 -12.57 12.79
N GLY A 239 5.75 -11.49 13.32
CA GLY A 239 5.07 -10.22 13.60
C GLY A 239 4.91 -10.01 15.11
N GLN A 240 5.05 -8.77 15.58
CA GLN A 240 4.92 -8.51 17.02
C GLN A 240 3.43 -8.44 17.40
N SER A 241 3.09 -8.93 18.58
CA SER A 241 1.72 -8.98 19.11
C SER A 241 1.29 -7.65 19.71
#